data_AF-A0A453I4S7-F1
#
_entry.id   AF-A0A453I4S7-F1
#
_cell.length_a   1.000
_cell.length_b   1.000
_cell.length_c   1.000
_cell.angle_alpha   90.00
_cell.angle_beta   90.00
_cell.angle_gamma   90.00
#
_symmetry.space_group_name_H-M   'P 1'
#
loop_
_entity.id
_entity.type
_entity.pdbx_description
1 polymer ?
#
loop_
_entity_poly.entity_id
_entity_poly.type
_entity_poly.pdbx_seq_one_letter_code
_entity_poly.pdbx_strand_id
1 'polypeptide(L)'
;MAMVLRRLAGASGSPSAAALLLRPALTRPISTGFREERDTFGPIRVPNDKLWGAQTQRSLQNFDIGGERERMPVPIIRAFGVLKKCAAKVNMEYGLDPTIGKAIMQAAEEVAEGKLDDHFPLVIWQTGSGTQSNMNANEVIANRAAEILGHKRGDKFVHPNDHVNRSQSSNDTFPTVMHIAAAVEINSRFIPSLEQLHKSLHSKSDEFKDIIKIGRTHTQDATPLTLGQEFSGYATQVKYGIDRIACTLPRMYQVLY
;
A
#
# COMPACT_ATOMS: atom_id res chain seq x y z
N MET A 1 17.45 -64.53 47.41
CA MET A 1 18.53 -65.43 46.96
C MET A 1 18.96 -64.98 45.58
N ALA A 2 20.24 -64.69 45.39
CA ALA A 2 20.81 -63.94 44.26
C ALA A 2 21.09 -64.80 43.00
N MET A 3 20.99 -64.19 41.81
CA MET A 3 21.97 -64.17 40.69
C MET A 3 21.25 -63.81 39.37
N VAL A 4 21.47 -62.62 38.80
CA VAL A 4 22.47 -62.27 37.75
C VAL A 4 22.11 -62.80 36.36
N LEU A 5 21.88 -61.89 35.39
CA LEU A 5 22.46 -61.92 34.05
C LEU A 5 22.14 -60.64 33.24
N ARG A 6 23.22 -59.92 32.86
CA ARG A 6 23.55 -59.22 31.58
C ARG A 6 22.38 -58.87 30.62
N ARG A 7 22.33 -57.74 29.89
CA ARG A 7 23.38 -56.92 29.25
C ARG A 7 22.73 -55.73 28.49
N LEU A 8 23.57 -54.73 28.15
CA LEU A 8 23.47 -53.73 27.06
C LEU A 8 22.53 -52.53 27.25
N ALA A 9 23.12 -51.36 27.54
CA ALA A 9 22.54 -50.06 27.22
C ALA A 9 23.41 -49.36 26.17
N GLY A 10 22.78 -49.03 25.05
CA GLY A 10 23.34 -48.27 23.95
C GLY A 10 23.35 -46.76 24.23
N ALA A 11 24.02 -46.06 23.31
CA ALA A 11 24.33 -44.65 23.31
C ALA A 11 23.13 -43.71 23.50
N SER A 12 23.36 -42.58 24.18
CA SER A 12 22.59 -41.35 24.01
C SER A 12 23.54 -40.15 24.01
N GLY A 13 23.53 -39.43 22.89
CA GLY A 13 24.42 -38.34 22.57
C GLY A 13 24.19 -37.05 23.36
N SER A 14 25.16 -36.17 23.23
CA SER A 14 25.27 -34.81 23.75
C SER A 14 24.17 -33.86 23.25
N PRO A 15 23.78 -32.85 24.04
CA PRO A 15 22.84 -31.82 23.58
C PRO A 15 23.60 -30.81 22.70
N SER A 16 23.12 -30.65 21.46
CA SER A 16 23.58 -29.61 20.54
C SER A 16 22.94 -28.26 20.88
N ALA A 17 23.76 -27.23 20.94
CA ALA A 17 23.37 -25.85 21.18
C ALA A 17 22.45 -25.34 20.06
N ALA A 18 21.22 -24.99 20.41
CA ALA A 18 20.32 -24.28 19.52
C ALA A 18 20.86 -22.86 19.26
N ALA A 19 21.43 -22.66 18.08
CA ALA A 19 21.82 -21.35 17.58
C ALA A 19 20.56 -20.49 17.39
N LEU A 20 20.36 -19.55 18.32
CA LEU A 20 19.40 -18.47 18.18
C LEU A 20 19.89 -17.56 17.04
N LEU A 21 19.37 -17.76 15.83
CA LEU A 21 19.64 -16.88 14.69
C LEU A 21 19.04 -15.50 14.98
N LEU A 22 19.85 -14.60 15.53
CA LEU A 22 19.57 -13.17 15.49
C LEU A 22 19.44 -12.77 14.02
N ARG A 23 18.21 -12.38 13.64
CA ARG A 23 17.98 -11.65 12.39
C ARG A 23 18.87 -10.40 12.41
N PRO A 24 19.63 -10.11 11.34
CA PRO A 24 20.36 -8.86 11.29
C PRO A 24 19.34 -7.73 11.34
N ALA A 25 19.50 -6.82 12.29
CA ALA A 25 18.81 -5.54 12.26
C ALA A 25 19.10 -4.92 10.89
N LEU A 26 18.06 -4.60 10.13
CA LEU A 26 18.18 -3.79 8.93
C LEU A 26 18.85 -2.48 9.37
N THR A 27 20.13 -2.36 9.10
CA THR A 27 20.88 -1.13 9.29
C THR A 27 20.22 -0.09 8.39
N ARG A 28 19.46 0.84 8.99
CA ARG A 28 19.04 2.05 8.31
C ARG A 28 20.29 2.64 7.63
N PRO A 29 20.26 2.92 6.32
CA PRO A 29 21.38 3.60 5.70
C PRO A 29 21.61 4.90 6.47
N ILE A 30 22.83 5.07 6.98
CA ILE A 30 23.26 6.30 7.64
C ILE A 30 23.16 7.38 6.57
N SER A 31 22.25 8.34 6.75
CA SER A 31 22.16 9.48 5.86
C SER A 31 23.53 10.17 5.80
N THR A 32 24.07 10.33 4.60
CA THR A 32 25.43 10.87 4.38
C THR A 32 25.52 12.39 4.60
N GLY A 33 24.43 13.02 5.06
CA GLY A 33 24.37 14.41 5.48
C GLY A 33 22.92 14.92 5.50
N PHE A 34 22.72 16.14 6.00
CA PHE A 34 21.43 16.82 5.98
C PHE A 34 21.51 18.07 5.13
N ARG A 35 20.39 18.43 4.48
CA ARG A 35 20.15 19.77 3.93
C ARG A 35 19.23 20.54 4.85
N GLU A 36 19.41 21.85 4.90
CA GLU A 36 18.47 22.73 5.59
C GLU A 36 17.36 23.14 4.61
N GLU A 37 16.12 22.87 4.97
CA GLU A 37 14.96 23.42 4.28
C GLU A 37 14.18 24.36 5.20
N ARG A 38 13.42 25.28 4.61
CA ARG A 38 12.64 26.28 5.35
C ARG A 38 11.18 26.27 4.93
N ASP A 39 10.32 26.30 5.94
CA ASP A 39 8.90 26.63 5.82
C ASP A 39 8.56 27.83 6.72
N THR A 40 7.28 28.12 6.91
CA THR A 40 6.82 29.26 7.71
C THR A 40 7.19 29.18 9.18
N PHE A 41 7.45 27.98 9.72
CA PHE A 41 7.89 27.78 11.10
C PHE A 41 9.42 27.90 11.27
N GLY A 42 10.16 28.06 10.17
CA GLY A 42 11.61 28.26 10.19
C GLY A 42 12.39 27.12 9.54
N PRO A 43 13.70 27.00 9.83
CA PRO A 43 14.55 25.97 9.24
C PRO A 43 14.28 24.59 9.87
N ILE A 44 14.57 23.53 9.12
CA ILE A 44 14.57 22.13 9.57
C ILE A 44 15.58 21.31 8.75
N ARG A 45 16.22 20.33 9.40
CA ARG A 45 17.20 19.43 8.76
C ARG A 45 16.48 18.25 8.12
N VAL A 46 16.69 18.06 6.82
CA VAL A 46 16.15 16.97 6.02
C VAL A 46 17.28 16.09 5.50
N PRO A 47 17.20 14.74 5.61
CA PRO A 47 18.22 13.85 5.08
C PRO A 47 18.51 14.06 3.58
N ASN A 48 19.77 14.11 3.18
CA ASN A 48 20.17 14.39 1.79
C ASN A 48 19.67 13.34 0.80
N ASP A 49 19.62 12.08 1.24
CA ASP A 49 19.18 10.93 0.46
C ASP A 49 17.65 10.90 0.25
N LYS A 50 16.88 11.80 0.90
CA LYS A 50 15.41 11.80 0.84
C LYS A 50 14.84 12.94 0.01
N LEU A 51 13.82 12.63 -0.79
CA LEU A 51 13.14 13.56 -1.69
C LEU A 51 12.05 14.42 -1.00
N TRP A 52 11.56 14.04 0.18
CA TRP A 52 10.60 14.87 0.91
C TRP A 52 11.25 16.13 1.47
N GLY A 53 10.47 17.14 1.84
CA GLY A 53 10.98 18.45 2.28
C GLY A 53 10.62 18.80 3.73
N ALA A 54 10.64 20.10 4.03
CA ALA A 54 10.43 20.63 5.37
C ALA A 54 9.10 20.19 6.00
N GLN A 55 7.99 20.21 5.26
CA GLN A 55 6.66 19.94 5.82
C GLN A 55 6.51 18.46 6.17
N THR A 56 7.02 17.56 5.33
CA THR A 56 7.06 16.12 5.64
C THR A 56 7.95 15.87 6.85
N GLN A 57 9.11 16.53 6.92
CA GLN A 57 10.04 16.35 8.03
C GLN A 57 9.45 16.80 9.37
N ARG A 58 8.68 17.90 9.38
CA ARG A 58 7.92 18.31 10.58
C ARG A 58 6.79 17.34 10.90
N SER A 59 6.08 16.87 9.89
CA SER A 59 4.97 15.94 10.08
C SER A 59 5.44 14.63 10.72
N LEU A 60 6.64 14.15 10.37
CA LEU A 60 7.27 13.03 11.05
C LEU A 60 7.53 13.27 12.54
N GLN A 61 7.89 14.50 12.92
CA GLN A 61 8.14 14.86 14.33
C GLN A 61 6.83 15.04 15.11
N ASN A 62 5.75 15.46 14.43
CA ASN A 62 4.46 15.74 15.06
C ASN A 62 3.60 14.48 15.22
N PHE A 63 3.74 13.49 14.34
CA PHE A 63 2.88 12.31 14.28
C PHE A 63 3.69 11.01 14.36
N ASP A 64 4.29 10.75 15.53
CA ASP A 64 5.02 9.51 15.81
C ASP A 64 4.12 8.48 16.50
N ILE A 65 3.15 7.94 15.77
CA ILE A 65 2.14 7.03 16.30
C ILE A 65 2.20 5.69 15.56
N GLY A 66 2.55 4.63 16.30
CA GLY A 66 2.52 3.23 15.86
C GLY A 66 3.68 2.76 14.95
N GLY A 67 4.58 3.67 14.56
CA GLY A 67 5.83 3.35 13.88
C GLY A 67 5.65 2.87 12.44
N GLU A 68 6.62 2.11 11.93
CA GLU A 68 6.71 1.76 10.49
C GLU A 68 5.51 0.95 9.96
N ARG A 69 4.81 0.21 10.83
CA ARG A 69 3.63 -0.58 10.45
C ARG A 69 2.41 0.29 10.12
N GLU A 70 2.36 1.49 10.70
CA GLU A 70 1.27 2.43 10.51
C GLU A 70 1.55 3.43 9.39
N ARG A 71 2.57 3.20 8.56
CA ARG A 71 2.84 4.05 7.39
C ARG A 71 1.64 4.07 6.44
N MET A 72 1.51 5.19 5.72
CA MET A 72 0.47 5.34 4.71
C MET A 72 0.51 4.16 3.72
N PRO A 73 -0.62 3.50 3.42
CA PRO A 73 -0.63 2.35 2.52
C PRO A 73 -0.06 2.69 1.13
N VAL A 74 0.75 1.79 0.58
CA VAL A 74 1.37 1.95 -0.75
C VAL A 74 0.35 2.27 -1.86
N PRO A 75 -0.86 1.68 -1.90
CA PRO A 75 -1.87 2.07 -2.89
C PRO A 75 -2.25 3.56 -2.86
N ILE A 76 -2.26 4.19 -1.67
CA ILE A 76 -2.52 5.63 -1.52
C ILE A 76 -1.35 6.44 -2.10
N ILE A 77 -0.11 6.04 -1.81
CA ILE A 77 1.10 6.68 -2.36
C ILE A 77 1.08 6.65 -3.89
N ARG A 78 0.80 5.48 -4.48
CA ARG A 78 0.74 5.34 -5.94
C ARG A 78 -0.40 6.14 -6.57
N ALA A 79 -1.55 6.19 -5.90
CA ALA A 79 -2.69 6.99 -6.35
C ALA A 79 -2.39 8.50 -6.34
N PHE A 80 -1.54 9.00 -5.42
CA PHE A 80 -1.01 10.36 -5.52
C PHE A 80 -0.23 10.57 -6.82
N GLY A 81 0.63 9.63 -7.22
CA GLY A 81 1.36 9.70 -8.49
C GLY A 81 0.42 9.86 -9.68
N VAL A 82 -0.64 9.04 -9.74
CA VAL A 82 -1.67 9.12 -10.80
C VAL A 82 -2.34 10.50 -10.81
N LEU A 83 -2.82 10.96 -9.65
CA LEU A 83 -3.51 12.25 -9.55
C LEU A 83 -2.60 13.42 -9.95
N LYS A 84 -1.39 13.48 -9.42
CA LYS A 84 -0.45 14.59 -9.67
C LYS A 84 0.03 14.61 -11.12
N LYS A 85 0.18 13.45 -11.77
CA LYS A 85 0.45 13.36 -13.22
C LYS A 85 -0.71 13.96 -14.03
N CYS A 86 -1.95 13.59 -13.72
CA CYS A 86 -3.13 14.13 -14.39
C CYS A 86 -3.28 15.64 -14.17
N ALA A 87 -3.09 16.11 -12.93
CA ALA A 87 -3.18 17.53 -12.59
C ALA A 87 -2.11 18.35 -13.33
N ALA A 88 -0.86 17.87 -13.41
CA ALA A 88 0.19 18.54 -14.17
C ALA A 88 -0.12 18.59 -15.67
N LYS A 89 -0.64 17.49 -16.23
CA LYS A 89 -1.06 17.43 -17.63
C LYS A 89 -2.11 18.50 -17.96
N VAL A 90 -3.16 18.58 -17.14
CA VAL A 90 -4.23 19.57 -17.32
C VAL A 90 -3.71 20.99 -17.09
N ASN A 91 -2.93 21.23 -16.03
CA ASN A 91 -2.44 22.56 -15.72
C ASN A 91 -1.49 23.15 -16.78
N MET A 92 -0.83 22.33 -17.62
CA MET A 92 -0.07 22.84 -18.77
C MET A 92 -0.97 23.58 -19.78
N GLU A 93 -2.25 23.21 -19.88
CA GLU A 93 -3.24 23.92 -20.69
C GLU A 93 -3.69 25.24 -20.03
N TYR A 94 -3.47 25.39 -18.71
CA TYR A 94 -3.83 26.56 -17.90
C TYR A 94 -2.61 27.34 -17.38
N GLY A 95 -1.52 27.32 -18.15
CA GLY A 95 -0.36 28.21 -17.95
C GLY A 95 0.72 27.67 -17.02
N LEU A 96 0.71 26.38 -16.65
CA LEU A 96 1.91 25.74 -16.12
C LEU A 96 2.94 25.60 -17.25
N ASP A 97 4.19 26.01 -16.98
CA ASP A 97 5.29 25.86 -17.93
C ASP A 97 5.41 24.41 -18.43
N PRO A 98 5.43 24.14 -19.75
CA PRO A 98 5.46 22.78 -20.27
C PRO A 98 6.70 21.97 -19.88
N THR A 99 7.84 22.61 -19.64
CA THR A 99 9.08 21.93 -19.22
C THR A 99 8.94 21.43 -17.78
N ILE A 100 8.45 22.29 -16.89
CA ILE A 100 8.11 21.93 -15.51
C ILE A 100 7.01 20.87 -15.48
N GLY A 101 5.92 21.05 -16.24
CA GLY A 101 4.79 20.13 -16.29
C GLY A 101 5.19 18.72 -16.73
N LYS A 102 6.02 18.59 -17.77
CA LYS A 102 6.54 17.28 -18.22
C LYS A 102 7.44 16.62 -17.16
N ALA A 103 8.30 17.38 -16.49
CA ALA A 103 9.12 16.86 -15.40
C ALA A 103 8.28 16.38 -14.21
N ILE A 104 7.22 17.12 -13.85
CA ILE A 104 6.26 16.69 -12.82
C ILE A 104 5.55 15.42 -13.24
N MET A 105 5.08 15.32 -14.48
CA MET A 105 4.42 14.10 -14.98
C MET A 105 5.34 12.89 -14.92
N GLN A 106 6.62 13.04 -15.27
CA GLN A 106 7.61 11.96 -15.19
C GLN A 106 7.87 11.55 -13.72
N ALA A 107 8.11 12.51 -12.83
CA ALA A 107 8.31 12.23 -11.40
C ALA A 107 7.07 11.58 -10.75
N ALA A 108 5.88 12.05 -11.09
CA ALA A 108 4.63 11.50 -10.60
C ALA A 108 4.37 10.07 -11.13
N GLU A 109 4.81 9.76 -12.35
CA GLU A 109 4.80 8.38 -12.85
C GLU A 109 5.72 7.46 -12.03
N GLU A 110 6.93 7.91 -11.69
CA GLU A 110 7.83 7.13 -10.82
C GLU A 110 7.20 6.84 -9.45
N VAL A 111 6.39 7.76 -8.91
CA VAL A 111 5.57 7.51 -7.70
C VAL A 111 4.47 6.47 -7.98
N ALA A 112 3.72 6.62 -9.08
CA ALA A 112 2.64 5.70 -9.44
C ALA A 112 3.14 4.25 -9.67
N GLU A 113 4.34 4.10 -10.20
CA GLU A 113 5.02 2.82 -10.43
C GLU A 113 5.68 2.23 -9.16
N GLY A 114 5.67 2.96 -8.03
CA GLY A 114 6.24 2.52 -6.77
C GLY A 114 7.77 2.60 -6.67
N LYS A 115 8.42 3.37 -7.55
CA LYS A 115 9.89 3.55 -7.53
C LYS A 115 10.37 4.41 -6.36
N LEU A 116 9.47 5.18 -5.75
CA LEU A 116 9.79 6.20 -4.75
C LEU A 116 9.12 5.95 -3.38
N ASP A 117 8.62 4.74 -3.12
CA ASP A 117 7.86 4.38 -1.90
C ASP A 117 8.65 4.69 -0.60
N ASP A 118 9.99 4.63 -0.64
CA ASP A 118 10.88 4.95 0.48
C ASP A 118 10.97 6.44 0.85
N HIS A 119 10.30 7.31 0.08
CA HIS A 119 10.21 8.75 0.31
C HIS A 119 8.87 9.18 0.92
N PHE A 120 8.03 8.24 1.35
CA PHE A 120 6.74 8.50 1.98
C PHE A 120 6.68 7.97 3.41
N PRO A 121 7.34 8.64 4.37
CA PRO A 121 7.58 8.07 5.69
C PRO A 121 6.42 8.27 6.67
N LEU A 122 5.40 9.05 6.29
CA LEU A 122 4.30 9.45 7.17
C LEU A 122 3.36 8.30 7.51
N VAL A 123 2.78 8.39 8.71
CA VAL A 123 1.81 7.43 9.24
C VAL A 123 0.37 7.78 8.86
N ILE A 124 -0.53 6.80 8.95
CA ILE A 124 -1.97 6.94 8.79
C ILE A 124 -2.52 7.93 9.83
N TRP A 125 -1.99 7.87 11.05
CA TRP A 125 -2.42 8.66 12.21
C TRP A 125 -1.86 10.10 12.21
N GLN A 126 -2.21 10.85 11.16
CA GLN A 126 -1.88 12.27 10.96
C GLN A 126 -3.17 13.13 11.03
N THR A 127 -3.16 14.35 10.49
CA THR A 127 -4.42 15.12 10.41
C THR A 127 -5.46 14.41 9.53
N GLY A 128 -6.73 14.46 9.93
CA GLY A 128 -7.80 13.72 9.27
C GLY A 128 -8.12 14.16 7.84
N SER A 129 -7.66 15.35 7.41
CA SER A 129 -7.79 15.80 6.02
C SER A 129 -6.74 15.23 5.08
N GLY A 130 -5.73 14.52 5.60
CA GLY A 130 -4.65 13.96 4.78
C GLY A 130 -3.68 15.01 4.21
N THR A 131 -3.70 16.22 4.76
CA THR A 131 -2.88 17.35 4.29
C THR A 131 -1.39 17.04 4.29
N GLN A 132 -0.89 16.33 5.30
CA GLN A 132 0.54 16.02 5.37
C GLN A 132 0.96 15.01 4.30
N SER A 133 0.14 14.00 3.97
CA SER A 133 0.42 13.11 2.84
C SER A 133 0.34 13.82 1.49
N ASN A 134 -0.60 14.76 1.31
CA ASN A 134 -0.62 15.59 0.10
C ASN A 134 0.69 16.38 -0.03
N MET A 135 1.13 17.03 1.05
CA MET A 135 2.38 17.78 1.04
C MET A 135 3.60 16.90 0.86
N ASN A 136 3.60 15.68 1.39
CA ASN A 136 4.65 14.71 1.15
C ASN A 136 4.74 14.33 -0.33
N ALA A 137 3.62 14.06 -0.99
CA ALA A 137 3.59 13.82 -2.42
C ALA A 137 4.09 15.04 -3.21
N ASN A 138 3.63 16.25 -2.85
CA ASN A 138 4.06 17.50 -3.49
C ASN A 138 5.58 17.70 -3.39
N GLU A 139 6.16 17.54 -2.20
CA GLU A 139 7.59 17.72 -1.96
C GLU A 139 8.44 16.67 -2.69
N VAL A 140 8.04 15.40 -2.63
CA VAL A 140 8.76 14.30 -3.32
C VAL A 140 8.76 14.52 -4.82
N ILE A 141 7.59 14.80 -5.41
CA ILE A 141 7.44 15.00 -6.85
C ILE A 141 8.16 16.28 -7.28
N ALA A 142 8.07 17.36 -6.50
CA ALA A 142 8.76 18.62 -6.80
C ALA A 142 10.28 18.44 -6.84
N ASN A 143 10.87 17.84 -5.80
CA ASN A 143 12.31 17.60 -5.75
C ASN A 143 12.76 16.64 -6.85
N ARG A 144 11.97 15.60 -7.15
CA ARG A 144 12.30 14.67 -8.24
C ARG A 144 12.22 15.33 -9.62
N ALA A 145 11.20 16.15 -9.85
CA ALA A 145 11.07 16.94 -11.08
C ALA A 145 12.23 17.94 -11.23
N ALA A 146 12.67 18.57 -10.13
CA ALA A 146 13.83 19.44 -10.13
C ALA A 146 15.12 18.68 -10.51
N GLU A 147 15.34 17.47 -9.98
CA GLU A 147 16.48 16.63 -10.38
C GLU A 147 16.46 16.25 -11.86
N ILE A 148 15.28 15.90 -12.41
CA ILE A 148 15.11 15.60 -13.85
C ILE A 148 15.55 16.79 -14.71
N LEU A 149 15.33 18.01 -14.21
CA LEU A 149 15.74 19.26 -14.86
C LEU A 149 17.17 19.70 -14.53
N GLY A 150 17.93 18.91 -13.76
CA GLY A 150 19.32 19.20 -13.39
C GLY A 150 19.49 20.19 -12.22
N HIS A 151 18.44 20.46 -11.46
CA HIS A 151 18.47 21.33 -10.28
C HIS A 151 18.66 20.53 -8.98
N LYS A 152 19.12 21.20 -7.92
CA LYS A 152 19.34 20.55 -6.61
C LYS A 152 18.04 20.45 -5.82
N ARG A 153 17.95 19.42 -4.97
CA ARG A 153 16.87 19.28 -3.99
C ARG A 153 16.84 20.49 -3.05
N GLY A 154 15.64 20.97 -2.71
CA GLY A 154 15.46 22.07 -1.77
C GLY A 154 15.54 23.48 -2.38
N ASP A 155 16.06 23.64 -3.61
CA ASP A 155 16.09 24.94 -4.32
C ASP A 155 14.67 25.43 -4.69
N LYS A 156 13.67 24.55 -4.61
CA LYS A 156 12.28 24.79 -4.99
C LYS A 156 12.12 25.32 -6.42
N PHE A 157 13.04 24.95 -7.33
CA PHE A 157 12.95 25.27 -8.76
C PHE A 157 11.61 24.80 -9.35
N VAL A 158 11.21 23.58 -9.00
CA VAL A 158 9.82 23.16 -9.07
C VAL A 158 9.20 23.38 -7.69
N HIS A 159 8.25 24.32 -7.56
CA HIS A 159 7.63 24.64 -6.27
C HIS A 159 6.55 23.61 -5.91
N PRO A 160 6.57 23.01 -4.70
CA PRO A 160 5.60 21.98 -4.31
C PRO A 160 4.16 22.50 -4.28
N ASN A 161 3.92 23.78 -3.96
CA ASN A 161 2.58 24.35 -3.96
C ASN A 161 2.20 24.91 -5.34
N ASP A 162 2.99 25.85 -5.84
CA ASP A 162 2.65 26.68 -7.01
C ASP A 162 2.68 25.90 -8.33
N HIS A 163 3.44 24.80 -8.39
CA HIS A 163 3.53 23.93 -9.56
C HIS A 163 2.86 22.57 -9.33
N VAL A 164 3.27 21.80 -8.31
CA VAL A 164 2.78 20.43 -8.11
C VAL A 164 1.35 20.40 -7.54
N ASN A 165 1.05 21.30 -6.59
CA ASN A 165 -0.28 21.47 -6.01
C ASN A 165 -1.12 22.55 -6.72
N ARG A 166 -0.73 22.97 -7.92
CA ARG A 166 -1.46 23.99 -8.69
C ARG A 166 -2.90 23.53 -8.93
N SER A 167 -3.85 24.43 -8.67
CA SER A 167 -5.29 24.20 -8.85
C SER A 167 -5.88 23.07 -7.97
N GLN A 168 -5.22 22.75 -6.85
CA GLN A 168 -5.61 21.67 -5.95
C GLN A 168 -5.62 22.14 -4.49
N SER A 169 -6.38 21.44 -3.65
CA SER A 169 -6.39 21.58 -2.19
C SER A 169 -6.24 20.22 -1.53
N SER A 170 -5.64 20.11 -0.35
CA SER A 170 -5.60 18.81 0.35
C SER A 170 -6.99 18.20 0.54
N ASN A 171 -8.02 19.05 0.66
CA ASN A 171 -9.41 18.66 0.86
C ASN A 171 -10.09 18.08 -0.38
N ASP A 172 -9.62 18.36 -1.59
CA ASP A 172 -10.07 17.70 -2.83
C ASP A 172 -9.16 16.53 -3.21
N THR A 173 -7.87 16.65 -2.90
CA THR A 173 -6.83 15.75 -3.37
C THR A 173 -6.85 14.44 -2.59
N PHE A 174 -6.83 14.49 -1.26
CA PHE A 174 -6.77 13.28 -0.44
C PHE A 174 -7.98 12.35 -0.64
N PRO A 175 -9.25 12.82 -0.60
CA PRO A 175 -10.39 11.95 -0.88
C PRO A 175 -10.38 11.39 -2.31
N THR A 176 -9.93 12.17 -3.30
CA THR A 176 -9.75 11.68 -4.68
C THR A 176 -8.73 10.53 -4.74
N VAL A 177 -7.59 10.68 -4.06
CA VAL A 177 -6.56 9.63 -3.96
C VAL A 177 -7.11 8.38 -3.27
N MET A 178 -7.90 8.53 -2.20
CA MET A 178 -8.53 7.40 -1.51
C MET A 178 -9.45 6.61 -2.45
N HIS A 179 -10.26 7.30 -3.25
CA HIS A 179 -11.16 6.69 -4.23
C HIS A 179 -10.38 5.95 -5.32
N ILE A 180 -9.34 6.57 -5.87
CA ILE A 180 -8.47 5.95 -6.88
C ILE A 180 -7.81 4.68 -6.32
N ALA A 181 -7.21 4.76 -5.12
CA ALA A 181 -6.53 3.62 -4.50
C ALA A 181 -7.50 2.46 -4.24
N ALA A 182 -8.68 2.74 -3.68
CA ALA A 182 -9.70 1.72 -3.42
C ALA A 182 -10.20 1.08 -4.73
N ALA A 183 -10.51 1.89 -5.74
CA ALA A 183 -10.95 1.42 -7.04
C ALA A 183 -9.91 0.51 -7.71
N VAL A 184 -8.63 0.89 -7.67
CA VAL A 184 -7.54 0.09 -8.25
C VAL A 184 -7.38 -1.23 -7.50
N GLU A 185 -7.29 -1.22 -6.17
CA GLU A 185 -7.13 -2.47 -5.39
C GLU A 185 -8.32 -3.42 -5.57
N ILE A 186 -9.55 -2.89 -5.64
CA ILE A 186 -10.75 -3.71 -5.85
C ILE A 186 -10.70 -4.39 -7.22
N ASN A 187 -10.43 -3.64 -8.29
CA ASN A 187 -10.47 -4.16 -9.66
C ASN A 187 -9.25 -5.01 -10.01
N SER A 188 -8.05 -4.62 -9.58
CA SER A 188 -6.80 -5.24 -10.02
C SER A 188 -6.36 -6.41 -9.15
N ARG A 189 -6.87 -6.52 -7.91
CA ARG A 189 -6.45 -7.57 -6.97
C ARG A 189 -7.61 -8.31 -6.33
N PHE A 190 -8.55 -7.59 -5.71
CA PHE A 190 -9.57 -8.22 -4.86
C PHE A 190 -10.58 -9.04 -5.67
N ILE A 191 -11.22 -8.45 -6.69
CA ILE A 191 -12.17 -9.16 -7.56
C ILE A 191 -11.50 -10.34 -8.26
N PRO A 192 -10.33 -10.19 -8.92
CA PRO A 192 -9.63 -11.32 -9.53
C PRO A 192 -9.32 -12.47 -8.55
N SER A 193 -8.98 -12.16 -7.30
CA SER A 193 -8.74 -13.18 -6.27
C SER A 193 -10.02 -13.94 -5.90
N LEU A 194 -11.16 -13.23 -5.83
CA LEU A 194 -12.47 -13.85 -5.59
C LEU A 194 -12.94 -14.67 -6.80
N GLU A 195 -12.66 -14.23 -8.03
CA GLU A 195 -12.94 -15.00 -9.25
C GLU A 195 -12.14 -16.30 -9.28
N GLN A 196 -10.87 -16.27 -8.85
CA GLN A 196 -10.06 -17.48 -8.70
C GLN A 196 -10.67 -18.43 -7.66
N LEU A 197 -11.06 -17.92 -6.49
CA LEU A 197 -11.73 -18.72 -5.45
C LEU A 197 -13.04 -19.33 -5.97
N HIS A 198 -13.88 -18.53 -6.64
CA HIS A 198 -15.13 -18.97 -7.25
C HIS A 198 -14.88 -20.11 -8.24
N LYS A 199 -13.90 -19.96 -9.14
CA LYS A 199 -13.54 -20.99 -10.12
C LYS A 199 -13.10 -22.29 -9.44
N SER A 200 -12.27 -22.20 -8.39
CA SER A 200 -11.83 -23.38 -7.64
C SER A 200 -12.99 -24.09 -6.93
N LEU A 201 -13.89 -23.35 -6.29
CA LEU A 201 -15.08 -23.92 -5.63
C LEU A 201 -16.03 -24.56 -6.65
N HIS A 202 -16.25 -23.90 -7.79
CA HIS A 202 -17.10 -24.44 -8.85
C HIS A 202 -16.51 -25.72 -9.45
N SER A 203 -15.20 -25.75 -9.73
CA SER A 203 -14.53 -26.97 -10.19
C SER A 203 -14.67 -28.13 -9.20
N LYS A 204 -14.62 -27.86 -7.88
CA LYS A 204 -14.85 -28.88 -6.86
C LYS A 204 -16.31 -29.32 -6.76
N SER A 205 -17.25 -28.41 -6.98
CA SER A 205 -18.67 -28.77 -7.11
C SER A 205 -18.88 -29.82 -8.20
N ASP A 206 -18.26 -29.66 -9.37
CA ASP A 206 -18.37 -30.60 -10.48
C ASP A 206 -17.68 -31.94 -10.19
N GLU A 207 -16.47 -31.90 -9.60
CA GLU A 207 -15.73 -33.10 -9.18
C GLU A 207 -16.51 -33.92 -8.14
N PHE A 208 -17.26 -33.25 -7.26
CA PHE A 208 -17.98 -33.87 -6.14
C PHE A 208 -19.46 -34.15 -6.45
N LYS A 209 -19.90 -33.96 -7.69
CA LYS A 209 -21.32 -34.06 -8.09
C LYS A 209 -21.96 -35.42 -7.73
N ASP A 210 -21.17 -36.49 -7.73
CA ASP A 210 -21.64 -37.87 -7.52
C ASP A 210 -21.42 -38.38 -6.07
N ILE A 211 -20.81 -37.59 -5.18
CA ILE A 211 -20.55 -37.98 -3.79
C ILE A 211 -21.77 -37.67 -2.93
N ILE A 212 -22.60 -38.67 -2.64
CA ILE A 212 -23.78 -38.53 -1.76
C ILE A 212 -23.33 -38.51 -0.29
N LYS A 213 -23.84 -37.56 0.50
CA LYS A 213 -23.59 -37.41 1.94
C LYS A 213 -24.86 -37.10 2.73
N ILE A 214 -24.80 -37.27 4.05
CA ILE A 214 -25.85 -36.84 4.98
C ILE A 214 -25.80 -35.31 5.13
N GLY A 215 -26.94 -34.66 4.92
CA GLY A 215 -27.10 -33.22 5.19
C GLY A 215 -27.13 -32.93 6.68
N ARG A 216 -26.86 -31.67 7.06
CA ARG A 216 -27.02 -31.24 8.46
C ARG A 216 -27.82 -29.96 8.55
N THR A 217 -28.87 -29.97 9.36
CA THR A 217 -29.64 -28.77 9.76
C THR A 217 -29.64 -28.70 11.27
N HIS A 218 -29.42 -27.52 11.84
CA HIS A 218 -29.17 -27.38 13.29
C HIS A 218 -28.05 -28.32 13.80
N THR A 219 -27.05 -28.61 12.96
CA THR A 219 -25.97 -29.59 13.19
C THR A 219 -26.40 -31.06 13.36
N GLN A 220 -27.69 -31.36 13.24
CA GLN A 220 -28.26 -32.71 13.29
C GLN A 220 -28.38 -33.32 11.90
N ASP A 221 -28.31 -34.64 11.80
CA ASP A 221 -28.45 -35.38 10.55
C ASP A 221 -29.82 -35.11 9.88
N ALA A 222 -29.81 -34.93 8.57
CA ALA A 222 -30.96 -34.59 7.75
C ALA A 222 -31.00 -35.40 6.44
N THR A 223 -31.90 -35.07 5.53
CA THR A 223 -32.02 -35.73 4.23
C THR A 223 -30.72 -35.61 3.40
N PRO A 224 -30.38 -36.61 2.57
CA PRO A 224 -29.16 -36.59 1.77
C PRO A 224 -29.11 -35.47 0.73
N LEU A 225 -27.89 -35.06 0.40
CA LEU A 225 -27.53 -34.22 -0.75
C LEU A 225 -26.15 -34.65 -1.25
N THR A 226 -25.72 -34.21 -2.43
CA THR A 226 -24.35 -34.45 -2.88
C THR A 226 -23.39 -33.41 -2.31
N LEU A 227 -22.13 -33.78 -2.14
CA LEU A 227 -21.06 -32.85 -1.77
C LEU A 227 -20.87 -31.78 -2.85
N GLY A 228 -21.14 -32.13 -4.12
CA GLY A 228 -21.23 -31.16 -5.21
C GLY A 228 -22.30 -30.09 -4.97
N GLN A 229 -23.52 -30.47 -4.57
CA GLN A 229 -24.57 -29.50 -4.20
C GLN A 229 -24.14 -28.56 -3.08
N GLU A 230 -23.45 -29.07 -2.04
CA GLU A 230 -22.90 -28.24 -0.97
C GLU A 230 -21.86 -27.23 -1.49
N PHE A 231 -20.89 -27.66 -2.30
CA PHE A 231 -19.88 -26.78 -2.89
C PHE A 231 -20.46 -25.78 -3.90
N SER A 232 -21.53 -26.15 -4.62
CA SER A 232 -22.26 -25.23 -5.50
C SER A 232 -22.84 -24.04 -4.71
N GLY A 233 -23.25 -24.26 -3.46
CA GLY A 233 -23.71 -23.22 -2.56
C GLY A 233 -22.59 -22.23 -2.23
N TYR A 234 -21.40 -22.73 -1.89
CA TYR A 234 -20.22 -21.90 -1.61
C TYR A 234 -19.80 -21.08 -2.84
N ALA A 235 -19.72 -21.72 -4.02
CA ALA A 235 -19.40 -21.02 -5.26
C ALA A 235 -20.40 -19.90 -5.55
N THR A 236 -21.71 -20.18 -5.42
CA THR A 236 -22.77 -19.18 -5.62
C THR A 236 -22.67 -18.01 -4.64
N GLN A 237 -22.32 -18.26 -3.37
CA GLN A 237 -22.10 -17.20 -2.38
C GLN A 237 -20.95 -16.27 -2.79
N VAL A 238 -19.83 -16.82 -3.27
CA VAL A 238 -18.69 -16.03 -3.75
C VAL A 238 -19.07 -15.21 -4.98
N LYS A 239 -19.77 -15.82 -5.95
CA LYS A 239 -20.28 -15.13 -7.14
C LYS A 239 -21.14 -13.91 -6.76
N TYR A 240 -22.13 -14.10 -5.89
CA TYR A 240 -22.95 -12.98 -5.42
C TYR A 240 -22.17 -11.98 -4.56
N GLY A 241 -21.10 -12.42 -3.89
CA GLY A 241 -20.16 -11.52 -3.21
C GLY A 241 -19.51 -10.55 -4.19
N ILE A 242 -18.98 -11.08 -5.31
CA ILE A 242 -18.40 -10.29 -6.40
C ILE A 242 -19.44 -9.30 -6.96
N ASP A 243 -20.66 -9.77 -7.26
CA ASP A 243 -21.74 -8.92 -7.80
C ASP A 243 -22.07 -7.75 -6.85
N ARG A 244 -22.13 -8.01 -5.53
CA ARG A 244 -22.35 -6.97 -4.51
C ARG A 244 -21.22 -5.96 -4.44
N ILE A 245 -19.97 -6.38 -4.62
CA ILE A 245 -18.84 -5.44 -4.65
C ILE A 245 -18.92 -4.59 -5.92
N ALA A 246 -19.10 -5.23 -7.07
CA ALA A 246 -19.12 -4.57 -8.37
C ALA A 246 -20.20 -3.48 -8.46
N CYS A 247 -21.38 -3.71 -7.88
CA CYS A 247 -22.46 -2.72 -7.90
C CYS A 247 -22.21 -1.48 -7.02
N THR A 248 -21.17 -1.49 -6.19
CA THR A 248 -20.74 -0.31 -5.40
C THR A 248 -19.73 0.57 -6.13
N LEU A 249 -19.00 0.02 -7.10
CA LEU A 249 -17.94 0.70 -7.83
C LEU A 249 -18.37 2.00 -8.56
N PRO A 250 -19.58 2.10 -9.15
CA PRO A 250 -19.98 3.34 -9.84
C PRO A 250 -19.89 4.60 -8.97
N ARG A 251 -20.16 4.49 -7.66
CA ARG A 251 -20.03 5.61 -6.71
C ARG A 251 -18.58 5.85 -6.30
N MET A 252 -17.74 4.81 -6.30
CA MET A 252 -16.30 4.95 -6.03
C MET A 252 -15.58 5.71 -7.14
N TYR A 253 -16.01 5.54 -8.39
CA TYR A 253 -15.43 6.24 -9.55
C TYR A 253 -15.80 7.73 -9.61
N GLN A 254 -16.77 8.17 -8.82
CA GLN A 254 -17.06 9.59 -8.67
C GLN A 254 -16.00 10.19 -7.74
N VAL A 255 -15.09 10.98 -8.32
CA VAL A 255 -14.14 11.81 -7.58
C VAL A 255 -14.71 13.23 -7.51
N LEU A 256 -14.61 13.88 -6.35
CA LEU A 256 -15.27 15.17 -6.09
C LEU A 256 -14.73 16.27 -7.03
N TYR A 257 -15.67 17.06 -7.57
CA TYR A 257 -15.44 18.40 -8.14
C TYR A 257 -15.75 19.45 -7.09
#